data_AF-A0AAU2Q732-F1
#
_entry.id   AF-A0AAU2Q732-F1
#
_cell.length_a   1.000
_cell.length_b   1.000
_cell.length_c   1.000
_cell.angle_alpha   90.00
_cell.angle_beta   90.00
_cell.angle_gamma   90.00
#
_symmetry.space_group_name_H-M   'P 1'
#
loop_
_entity.id
_entity.type
_entity.pdbx_description
1 polymer ?
#
loop_
_entity_poly.entity_id
_entity_poly.type
_entity_poly.pdbx_seq_one_letter_code
_entity_poly.pdbx_strand_id
1 'polypeptide(L)' 'MGDGPAIELTGLTKRYGPVVGVDRLSLTVRPGEVFGFLGPNGATRAA' A
#
# COMPACT_ATOMS: atom_id res chain seq x y z
N MET A 1 -13.24 -2.73 -22.75
CA MET A 1 -12.48 -3.68 -21.92
C MET A 1 -11.96 -2.91 -20.73
N GLY A 2 -12.84 -2.67 -19.76
CA GLY A 2 -12.50 -1.92 -18.55
C GLY A 2 -12.24 -2.91 -17.46
N ASP A 3 -10.98 -3.28 -17.26
CA ASP A 3 -10.56 -4.02 -16.07
C ASP A 3 -9.11 -3.64 -15.72
N GLY A 4 -8.84 -2.33 -15.78
CA GLY A 4 -7.59 -1.78 -15.27
C GLY A 4 -7.55 -1.87 -13.74
N PRO A 5 -6.36 -1.85 -13.14
CA PRO A 5 -6.26 -1.89 -11.69
C PRO A 5 -6.98 -0.70 -11.06
N ALA A 6 -7.65 -0.94 -9.94
CA ALA A 6 -8.29 0.10 -9.15
C ALA A 6 -7.25 1.02 -8.49
N ILE A 7 -6.09 0.46 -8.11
CA ILE A 7 -4.95 1.19 -7.57
C ILE A 7 -3.66 0.62 -8.16
N GLU A 8 -2.77 1.50 -8.59
CA GLU A 8 -1.41 1.14 -9.01
C GLU A 8 -0.39 2.05 -8.32
N LEU A 9 0.61 1.44 -7.69
CA LEU A 9 1.73 2.08 -7.03
C LEU A 9 3.02 1.54 -7.62
N THR A 10 3.96 2.43 -7.91
CA THR A 10 5.28 2.06 -8.44
C THR A 10 6.36 2.79 -7.65
N GLY A 11 7.20 2.03 -6.93
CA GLY A 11 8.35 2.58 -6.20
C GLY A 11 8.00 3.55 -5.06
N LEU A 12 6.81 3.46 -4.48
CA LEU A 12 6.36 4.36 -3.42
C LEU A 12 7.27 4.23 -2.19
N THR A 13 7.82 5.36 -1.76
CA THR A 13 8.63 5.45 -0.54
C THR A 13 7.96 6.44 0.41
N LYS A 14 7.65 6.00 1.62
CA LYS A 14 7.03 6.83 2.67
C LYS A 14 7.99 6.98 3.84
N ARG A 15 8.26 8.23 4.19
CA ARG A 15 9.10 8.62 5.33
C ARG A 15 8.25 9.26 6.43
N TYR A 16 8.59 8.95 7.68
CA TYR A 16 8.04 9.53 8.89
C TYR A 16 9.19 10.17 9.66
N GLY A 17 9.42 11.47 9.42
CA GLY A 17 10.61 12.15 9.89
C GLY A 17 11.88 11.47 9.36
N PRO A 18 12.83 11.06 10.24
CA PRO A 18 14.06 10.39 9.80
C PRO A 18 13.85 8.92 9.40
N VAL A 19 12.70 8.30 9.73
CA VAL A 19 12.47 6.87 9.52
C VAL A 19 11.83 6.61 8.17
N VAL A 20 12.34 5.63 7.42
CA VAL A 20 11.67 5.10 6.23
C VAL A 20 10.67 4.04 6.67
N GLY A 21 9.37 4.36 6.59
CA GLY A 21 8.29 3.44 6.95
C GLY A 21 7.87 2.53 5.80
N VAL A 22 8.04 2.99 4.56
CA VAL A 22 7.85 2.20 3.34
C VAL A 22 9.00 2.54 2.39
N ASP A 23 9.72 1.53 1.87
CA ASP A 23 10.81 1.72 0.90
C ASP A 23 10.46 1.04 -0.42
N ARG A 24 10.44 1.82 -1.51
CA ARG A 24 10.28 1.35 -2.91
C ARG A 24 9.19 0.29 -3.13
N LEU A 25 8.00 0.53 -2.58
CA LEU A 25 6.85 -0.34 -2.72
C LEU A 25 6.20 -0.19 -4.10
N SER A 26 6.04 -1.32 -4.80
CA SER A 26 5.18 -1.42 -5.98
C SER A 26 4.03 -2.38 -5.70
N LEU A 27 2.79 -1.96 -6.00
CA LEU A 27 1.56 -2.71 -5.73
C LEU A 27 0.52 -2.43 -6.80
N THR A 28 -0.22 -3.45 -7.19
CA THR A 28 -1.38 -3.33 -8.07
C THR A 28 -2.57 -3.97 -7.37
N VAL A 29 -3.67 -3.23 -7.22
CA VAL A 29 -4.91 -3.71 -6.58
C VAL A 29 -6.00 -3.74 -7.64
N ARG A 30 -6.66 -4.89 -7.81
CA ARG A 30 -7.78 -5.04 -8.73
C ARG A 30 -9.09 -4.58 -8.09
N PRO A 31 -10.11 -4.22 -8.90
CA PRO A 31 -11.45 -3.95 -8.37
C PRO A 31 -11.96 -5.11 -7.49
N GLY A 32 -12.47 -4.80 -6.30
CA GLY A 32 -13.00 -5.79 -5.35
C GLY A 32 -11.95 -6.43 -4.42
N GLU A 33 -10.66 -6.12 -4.59
CA GLU A 33 -9.60 -6.55 -3.67
C GLU A 33 -9.42 -5.52 -2.53
N VAL A 34 -9.22 -6.02 -1.31
CA VAL A 34 -8.87 -5.19 -0.14
C VAL A 34 -7.42 -5.48 0.24
N PHE A 35 -6.60 -4.42 0.28
CA PHE A 35 -5.20 -4.53 0.66
C PHE A 35 -4.93 -3.72 1.94
N GLY A 36 -4.25 -4.34 2.91
CA GLY A 36 -3.85 -3.71 4.17
C GLY A 36 -2.34 -3.74 4.35
N PHE A 37 -1.74 -2.61 4.71
CA PHE A 37 -0.34 -2.55 5.09
C PHE A 37 -0.17 -2.88 6.57
N LEU A 38 0.50 -3.99 6.88
CA LEU A 38 0.97 -4.29 8.23
C LEU A 38 2.44 -3.84 8.34
N GLY A 39 2.66 -2.62 8.85
CA GLY A 39 4.02 -2.18 9.20
C GLY A 39 4.58 -2.96 10.40
N PRO A 40 5.88 -2.87 10.70
CA PRO A 40 6.50 -3.55 11.85
C PRO A 40 5.86 -3.19 13.21
N ASN A 41 5.14 -2.06 13.31
CA ASN A 41 4.26 -1.71 14.43
C ASN A 41 2.78 -1.92 14.06
N GLY A 42 2.40 -3.15 13.70
CA GLY A 42 1.07 -3.49 13.23
C GLY A 42 -0.06 -2.91 14.10
N ALA A 43 -0.84 -1.99 13.54
CA ALA A 43 -2.13 -1.61 14.07
C ALA A 43 -3.01 -1.12 12.92
N THR A 44 -3.78 -2.04 12.35
CA THR A 44 -5.01 -1.67 11.66
C THR A 44 -6.15 -2.29 12.46
N ARG A 45 -6.90 -1.45 13.16
CA ARG A 45 -8.21 -1.80 13.70
C ARG A 45 -9.17 -1.69 12.52
N ALA A 46 -9.64 -2.82 12.00
CA ALA A 46 -10.83 -2.83 11.16
C ALA A 46 -12.05 -2.75 12.07
N ALA A 47 -12.96 -1.83 11.76
CA ALA A 47 -14.37 -1.90 12.14
C ALA A 47 -15.17 -1.84 10.83
#